data_AF-A0AAV8QJU1-F1
#
_entry.id   AF-A0AAV8QJU1-F1
#
_cell.length_a   1.000
_cell.length_b   1.000
_cell.length_c   1.000
_cell.angle_alpha   90.00
_cell.angle_beta   90.00
_cell.angle_gamma   90.00
#
_symmetry.space_group_name_H-M   'P 1'
#
loop_
_entity.id
_entity.type
_entity.pdbx_description
1 polymer ?
#
loop_
_entity_poly.entity_id
_entity_poly.type
_entity_poly.pdbx_seq_one_letter_code
_entity_poly.pdbx_strand_id
1 'polypeptide(L)'
;MTTPPPSFLTRFLHARLALFYSLLRLCLAVLREAAVLAVKSDNGVVSRLEDLLKLDMAPFTDKIIAEYIWIGGTGIDIRSKSRTISRPVEHPSELPKWNYDGSSTGQAPGEDSEVILYPQAIFKDPFRGGNNILVICDSYTPSGEPIPTNKRYRAAQILSDQKVIDEIPWYGIEQEYTLLQTNVKWPLGWPVGGYPGPQGPYYCAVGADKSFGRDISDAHYKACLYAGINISGTNGEVMPGQWEYQVGPSVGIEAGDHIWCSRYILERITEQAGVVLSLDPKPIEGDWNGAGCHTNYSTKSMREEGGYEVIKKAILNLSLRHMDHISAYGEGNERRLTGKHETANINTFSWGVANRGCSIRVGRDTEKQGKGYLEDRRPASNMDPYVVTSLLAETTILWQPSLEAEARAAKELQLQV
;
A
#
# COMPACT_ATOMS: atom_id res chain seq x y z
N MET A 1 7.51 46.29 57.90
CA MET A 1 6.52 46.47 56.83
C MET A 1 5.91 45.12 56.54
N THR A 2 4.76 44.81 57.16
CA THR A 2 4.05 43.54 57.00
C THR A 2 3.07 43.67 55.84
N THR A 3 3.27 42.89 54.79
CA THR A 3 2.34 42.81 53.65
C THR A 3 0.98 42.27 54.12
N PRO A 4 -0.15 42.81 53.64
CA PRO A 4 -1.46 42.31 54.04
C PRO A 4 -1.71 40.93 53.42
N PRO A 5 -2.45 40.05 54.12
CA PRO A 5 -2.76 38.74 53.58
C PRO A 5 -3.62 38.87 52.31
N PRO A 6 -3.42 38.01 51.30
CA PRO A 6 -4.18 38.07 50.06
C PRO A 6 -5.67 37.91 50.35
N SER A 7 -6.49 38.72 49.66
CA SER A 7 -7.93 38.79 49.88
C SER A 7 -8.58 37.44 49.57
N PHE A 8 -9.73 37.19 50.21
CA PHE A 8 -10.50 35.95 50.05
C PHE A 8 -10.75 35.62 48.57
N LEU A 9 -10.93 36.64 47.73
CA LEU A 9 -11.11 36.51 46.28
C LEU A 9 -9.87 35.97 45.57
N THR A 10 -8.67 36.39 45.97
CA THR A 10 -7.40 35.93 45.40
C THR A 10 -7.11 34.47 45.75
N ARG A 11 -7.47 34.03 46.98
CA ARG A 11 -7.37 32.62 47.39
C ARG A 11 -8.38 31.74 46.65
N PHE A 12 -9.59 32.25 46.40
CA PHE A 12 -10.63 31.54 45.65
C PHE A 12 -10.26 31.34 44.17
N LEU A 13 -9.66 32.35 43.52
CA LEU A 13 -9.18 32.23 42.14
C LEU A 13 -8.01 31.23 42.02
N HIS A 14 -7.04 31.27 42.95
CA HIS A 14 -5.92 30.31 42.94
C HIS A 14 -6.39 28.88 43.16
N ALA A 15 -7.37 28.66 44.05
CA ALA A 15 -7.96 27.34 44.27
C ALA A 15 -8.69 26.81 43.01
N ARG A 16 -9.45 27.68 42.31
CA ARG A 16 -10.11 27.29 41.05
C ARG A 16 -9.12 27.04 39.91
N LEU A 17 -8.05 27.83 39.79
CA LEU A 17 -7.00 27.59 38.80
C LEU A 17 -6.27 26.27 39.08
N ALA A 18 -5.93 25.99 40.34
CA ALA A 18 -5.29 24.74 40.74
C ALA A 18 -6.19 23.52 40.46
N LEU A 19 -7.50 23.64 40.69
CA LEU A 19 -8.48 22.61 40.37
C LEU A 19 -8.58 22.40 38.85
N PHE A 20 -8.60 23.49 38.07
CA PHE A 20 -8.66 23.44 36.60
C PHE A 20 -7.40 22.82 36.00
N TYR A 21 -6.20 23.16 36.50
CA TYR A 21 -4.94 22.53 36.08
C TYR A 21 -4.85 21.06 36.50
N SER A 22 -5.42 20.69 37.65
CA SER A 22 -5.48 19.29 38.09
C SER A 22 -6.45 18.47 37.23
N LEU A 23 -7.61 19.03 36.89
CA LEU A 23 -8.56 18.43 35.95
C LEU A 23 -8.00 18.34 34.53
N LEU A 24 -7.25 19.35 34.06
CA LEU A 24 -6.59 19.33 32.76
C LEU A 24 -5.46 18.29 32.72
N ARG A 25 -4.69 18.15 33.80
CA ARG A 25 -3.69 17.08 33.95
C ARG A 25 -4.34 15.70 34.01
N LEU A 26 -5.48 15.56 34.67
CA LEU A 26 -6.24 14.31 34.70
C LEU A 26 -6.81 13.97 33.31
N CYS A 27 -7.38 14.93 32.59
CA CYS A 27 -7.80 14.75 31.19
C CYS A 27 -6.63 14.43 30.25
N LEU A 28 -5.47 15.09 30.41
CA LEU A 28 -4.27 14.79 29.63
C LEU A 28 -3.63 13.44 29.99
N ALA A 29 -3.77 12.98 31.24
CA ALA A 29 -3.36 11.64 31.66
C ALA A 29 -4.29 10.56 31.08
N VAL A 30 -5.61 10.79 31.12
CA VAL A 30 -6.62 9.91 30.49
C VAL A 30 -6.48 9.89 28.97
N LEU A 31 -6.09 11.00 28.33
CA LEU A 31 -5.80 11.04 26.89
C LEU A 31 -4.45 10.42 26.52
N ARG A 32 -3.47 10.38 27.44
CA ARG A 32 -2.20 9.64 27.25
C ARG A 32 -2.34 8.13 27.42
N GLU A 33 -3.42 7.67 28.06
CA GLU A 33 -3.75 6.25 28.17
C GLU A 33 -4.53 5.70 26.96
N ALA A 34 -4.77 6.51 25.92
CA ALA A 34 -5.23 6.03 24.61
C ALA A 34 -4.09 5.37 23.79
N ALA A 35 -3.22 4.63 24.46
CA ALA A 35 -2.16 3.83 23.86
C ALA A 35 -2.71 2.43 23.59
N VAL A 36 -3.15 2.20 22.35
CA VAL A 36 -3.50 0.89 21.78
C VAL A 36 -4.71 0.24 22.47
N LEU A 37 -5.53 -0.49 21.72
CA LEU A 37 -6.64 -1.30 22.24
C LEU A 37 -6.19 -2.51 23.08
N ALA A 38 -5.09 -2.39 23.83
CA ALA A 38 -4.82 -3.21 24.99
C ALA A 38 -5.34 -2.44 26.21
N VAL A 39 -6.61 -2.69 26.56
CA VAL A 39 -7.11 -2.37 27.90
C VAL A 39 -6.09 -2.96 28.88
N LYS A 40 -5.30 -2.14 29.56
CA LYS A 40 -4.54 -2.60 30.72
C LYS A 40 -5.57 -2.91 31.80
N SER A 41 -6.14 -4.11 31.78
CA SER A 41 -6.93 -4.58 32.90
C SER A 41 -5.95 -5.13 33.94
N ASP A 42 -5.80 -4.41 35.04
CA ASP A 42 -5.09 -4.88 36.25
C ASP A 42 -5.69 -6.18 36.84
N ASN A 43 -6.80 -6.66 36.26
CA ASN A 43 -7.44 -7.94 36.53
C ASN A 43 -7.32 -8.85 35.30
N GLY A 44 -6.70 -10.03 35.39
CA GLY A 44 -6.29 -10.93 34.29
C GLY A 44 -7.34 -11.49 33.30
N VAL A 45 -8.26 -10.66 32.78
CA VAL A 45 -9.21 -10.97 31.71
C VAL A 45 -8.55 -10.77 30.34
N VAL A 46 -7.77 -9.71 30.16
CA VAL A 46 -7.08 -9.41 28.89
C VAL A 46 -6.02 -10.46 28.57
N SER A 47 -5.32 -11.00 29.58
CA SER A 47 -4.35 -12.08 29.36
C SER A 47 -5.01 -13.35 28.81
N ARG A 48 -6.20 -13.73 29.32
CA ARG A 48 -6.91 -14.94 28.85
C ARG A 48 -7.39 -14.80 27.41
N LEU A 49 -7.81 -13.61 26.99
CA LEU A 49 -8.20 -13.39 25.61
C LEU A 49 -6.99 -13.47 24.68
N GLU A 50 -5.86 -12.85 25.05
CA GLU A 50 -4.63 -12.96 24.28
C GLU A 50 -4.13 -14.41 24.19
N ASP A 51 -4.20 -15.18 25.27
CA ASP A 51 -3.82 -16.59 25.30
C ASP A 51 -4.69 -17.41 24.33
N LEU A 52 -6.00 -17.12 24.27
CA LEU A 52 -6.92 -17.78 23.33
C LEU A 52 -6.65 -17.37 21.87
N LEU A 53 -6.33 -16.09 21.62
CA LEU A 53 -5.99 -15.61 20.28
C LEU A 53 -4.67 -16.21 19.76
N LYS A 54 -3.74 -16.53 20.66
CA LYS A 54 -2.43 -17.13 20.38
C LYS A 54 -2.40 -18.65 20.53
N LEU A 55 -3.56 -19.29 20.72
CA LEU A 55 -3.64 -20.73 20.96
C LEU A 55 -3.12 -21.52 19.75
N ASP A 56 -2.04 -22.27 19.95
CA ASP A 56 -1.56 -23.21 18.95
C ASP A 56 -2.50 -24.43 18.87
N MET A 57 -3.19 -24.55 17.74
CA MET A 57 -4.13 -25.63 17.47
C MET A 57 -3.47 -26.89 16.91
N ALA A 58 -2.22 -26.81 16.42
CA ALA A 58 -1.55 -27.90 15.71
C ALA A 58 -1.41 -29.19 16.53
N PRO A 59 -1.16 -29.17 17.85
CA PRO A 59 -1.12 -30.39 18.65
C PRO A 59 -2.48 -31.09 18.83
N PHE A 60 -3.59 -30.41 18.51
CA PHE A 60 -4.95 -30.87 18.82
C PHE A 60 -5.77 -31.24 17.57
N THR A 61 -5.42 -30.70 16.39
CA THR A 61 -6.13 -30.97 15.14
C THR A 61 -5.30 -30.61 13.91
N ASP A 62 -5.52 -31.35 12.80
CA ASP A 62 -4.97 -31.01 11.48
C ASP A 62 -5.76 -29.88 10.77
N LYS A 63 -6.88 -29.44 11.34
CA LYS A 63 -7.69 -28.38 10.76
C LYS A 63 -6.93 -27.05 10.80
N ILE A 64 -7.06 -26.29 9.72
CA ILE A 64 -6.49 -24.93 9.61
C ILE A 64 -7.59 -23.91 9.37
N ILE A 65 -7.29 -22.64 9.64
CA ILE A 65 -8.12 -21.51 9.25
C ILE A 65 -7.53 -20.90 7.98
N ALA A 66 -8.37 -20.74 6.96
CA ALA A 66 -8.05 -20.04 5.72
C ALA A 66 -8.86 -18.73 5.66
N GLU A 67 -8.17 -17.60 5.66
CA GLU A 67 -8.74 -16.27 5.48
C GLU A 67 -8.79 -15.93 3.99
N TYR A 68 -9.98 -15.96 3.40
CA TYR A 68 -10.19 -15.61 2.00
C TYR A 68 -10.28 -14.09 1.89
N ILE A 69 -9.42 -13.49 1.08
CA ILE A 69 -9.27 -12.04 0.90
C ILE A 69 -9.64 -11.69 -0.54
N TRP A 70 -10.44 -10.65 -0.73
CA TRP A 70 -10.81 -10.15 -2.07
C TRP A 70 -10.94 -8.62 -2.08
N ILE A 71 -10.94 -8.06 -3.29
CA ILE A 71 -11.14 -6.64 -3.54
C ILE A 71 -12.65 -6.36 -3.68
N GLY A 72 -13.15 -5.38 -2.93
CA GLY A 72 -14.55 -4.98 -2.89
C GLY A 72 -14.98 -4.13 -4.08
N GLY A 73 -16.20 -3.58 -4.00
CA GLY A 73 -16.83 -2.85 -5.11
C GLY A 73 -16.22 -1.48 -5.40
N THR A 74 -15.49 -0.89 -4.45
CA THR A 74 -14.79 0.40 -4.70
C THR A 74 -13.50 0.21 -5.51
N GLY A 75 -13.01 -1.03 -5.63
CA GLY A 75 -11.72 -1.33 -6.28
C GLY A 75 -10.49 -1.07 -5.42
N ILE A 76 -10.65 -0.47 -4.23
CA ILE A 76 -9.57 -0.26 -3.25
C ILE A 76 -9.86 -0.93 -1.90
N ASP A 77 -11.13 -1.06 -1.52
CA ASP A 77 -11.53 -1.68 -0.26
C ASP A 77 -11.21 -3.17 -0.24
N ILE A 78 -10.52 -3.64 0.80
CA ILE A 78 -10.18 -5.04 0.98
C ILE A 78 -11.19 -5.68 1.93
N ARG A 79 -11.68 -6.86 1.57
CA ARG A 79 -12.62 -7.65 2.38
C ARG A 79 -12.03 -9.01 2.66
N SER A 80 -12.39 -9.59 3.81
CA SER A 80 -12.02 -10.97 4.10
C SER A 80 -13.06 -11.71 4.91
N LYS A 81 -13.00 -13.05 4.84
CA LYS A 81 -13.67 -13.93 5.79
C LYS A 81 -12.96 -15.28 5.91
N SER A 82 -13.11 -15.92 7.05
CA SER A 82 -12.43 -17.16 7.38
C SER A 82 -13.30 -18.40 7.27
N ARG A 83 -12.71 -19.51 6.79
CA ARG A 83 -13.28 -20.86 6.92
C ARG A 83 -12.28 -21.84 7.50
N THR A 84 -12.81 -22.90 8.09
CA THR A 84 -12.02 -24.07 8.48
C THR A 84 -11.78 -24.97 7.27
N ILE A 85 -10.53 -25.34 7.04
CA ILE A 85 -10.10 -26.37 6.08
C ILE A 85 -9.63 -27.59 6.88
N SER A 86 -9.92 -28.80 6.39
CA SER A 86 -9.71 -30.05 7.13
C SER A 86 -8.25 -30.43 7.32
N ARG A 87 -7.34 -29.88 6.51
CA ARG A 87 -5.91 -30.17 6.49
C ARG A 87 -5.12 -28.96 5.98
N PRO A 88 -3.80 -28.91 6.23
CA PRO A 88 -2.90 -28.01 5.50
C PRO A 88 -2.99 -28.22 3.98
N VAL A 89 -2.82 -27.12 3.24
CA VAL A 89 -2.81 -27.08 1.77
C VAL A 89 -1.53 -26.42 1.29
N GLU A 90 -1.02 -26.85 0.14
CA GLU A 90 0.21 -26.30 -0.44
C GLU A 90 -0.08 -25.49 -1.72
N HIS A 91 -1.11 -25.87 -2.48
CA HIS A 91 -1.45 -25.21 -3.73
C HIS A 91 -2.85 -24.57 -3.71
N PRO A 92 -3.04 -23.34 -4.26
CA PRO A 92 -4.33 -22.65 -4.30
C PRO A 92 -5.47 -23.48 -4.91
N SER A 93 -5.18 -24.34 -5.90
CA SER A 93 -6.21 -25.19 -6.54
C SER A 93 -6.77 -26.29 -5.63
N GLU A 94 -6.13 -26.60 -4.51
CA GLU A 94 -6.66 -27.52 -3.51
C GLU A 94 -7.74 -26.87 -2.63
N LEU A 95 -7.81 -25.54 -2.62
CA LEU A 95 -8.77 -24.81 -1.83
C LEU A 95 -10.14 -24.80 -2.51
N PRO A 96 -11.23 -24.98 -1.75
CA PRO A 96 -12.55 -24.87 -2.30
C PRO A 96 -12.81 -23.43 -2.75
N LYS A 97 -13.48 -23.28 -3.90
CA LYS A 97 -14.16 -22.03 -4.23
C LYS A 97 -15.13 -21.69 -3.09
N TRP A 98 -15.38 -20.40 -2.93
CA TRP A 98 -16.36 -19.93 -1.96
C TRP A 98 -17.21 -18.83 -2.56
N ASN A 99 -18.13 -18.28 -1.80
CA ASN A 99 -19.05 -17.24 -2.25
C ASN A 99 -19.13 -16.15 -1.19
N TYR A 100 -19.66 -14.98 -1.53
CA TYR A 100 -20.06 -13.95 -0.58
C TYR A 100 -21.27 -13.18 -1.10
N ASP A 101 -21.86 -12.36 -0.23
CA ASP A 101 -22.95 -11.46 -0.59
C ASP A 101 -22.37 -10.18 -1.22
N GLY A 102 -22.38 -10.14 -2.55
CA GLY A 102 -21.92 -9.02 -3.37
C GLY A 102 -22.79 -7.78 -3.24
N SER A 103 -24.05 -7.88 -2.79
CA SER A 103 -24.88 -6.70 -2.55
C SER A 103 -24.34 -5.84 -1.40
N SER A 104 -23.77 -6.50 -0.39
CA SER A 104 -23.12 -5.86 0.77
C SER A 104 -21.75 -5.24 0.45
N THR A 105 -21.24 -5.44 -0.76
CA THR A 105 -19.96 -4.87 -1.23
C THR A 105 -20.11 -4.04 -2.50
N GLY A 106 -21.33 -3.83 -3.00
CA GLY A 106 -21.58 -3.08 -4.23
C GLY A 106 -21.13 -3.80 -5.51
N GLN A 107 -21.09 -5.14 -5.51
CA GLN A 107 -20.61 -5.97 -6.60
C GLN A 107 -21.72 -6.80 -7.28
N ALA A 108 -22.91 -6.85 -6.71
CA ALA A 108 -24.08 -7.54 -7.25
C ALA A 108 -25.39 -6.88 -6.78
N PRO A 109 -26.52 -7.00 -7.52
CA PRO A 109 -27.83 -6.53 -7.06
C PRO A 109 -28.37 -7.41 -5.91
N GLY A 110 -29.42 -6.96 -5.24
CA GLY A 110 -30.00 -7.69 -4.10
C GLY A 110 -30.72 -8.97 -4.48
N GLU A 111 -31.37 -9.01 -5.65
CA GLU A 111 -32.11 -10.17 -6.16
C GLU A 111 -31.22 -11.32 -6.69
N ASP A 112 -29.95 -11.04 -7.00
CA ASP A 112 -28.94 -12.01 -7.42
C ASP A 112 -27.58 -11.60 -6.86
N SER A 113 -27.42 -11.75 -5.54
CA SER A 113 -26.32 -11.15 -4.80
C SER A 113 -25.07 -12.01 -4.69
N GLU A 114 -25.11 -13.26 -5.15
CA GLU A 114 -24.01 -14.19 -4.95
C GLU A 114 -22.83 -13.87 -5.86
N VAL A 115 -21.63 -13.74 -5.28
CA VAL A 115 -20.37 -13.61 -6.01
C VAL A 115 -19.42 -14.71 -5.56
N ILE A 116 -18.72 -15.33 -6.50
CA ILE A 116 -17.87 -16.50 -6.28
C ILE A 116 -16.40 -16.09 -6.17
N LEU A 117 -15.74 -16.57 -5.12
CA LEU A 117 -14.32 -16.41 -4.83
C LEU A 117 -13.54 -17.62 -5.37
N TYR A 118 -12.51 -17.31 -6.16
CA TYR A 118 -11.59 -18.28 -6.72
C TYR A 118 -10.23 -18.09 -6.03
N PRO A 119 -9.71 -19.09 -5.30
CA PRO A 119 -8.39 -19.01 -4.68
C PRO A 119 -7.27 -18.88 -5.72
N GLN A 120 -6.36 -17.92 -5.53
CA GLN A 120 -5.31 -17.61 -6.49
C GLN A 120 -3.89 -17.68 -5.91
N ALA A 121 -3.68 -17.19 -4.69
CA ALA A 121 -2.39 -17.25 -4.01
C ALA A 121 -2.57 -17.54 -2.52
N ILE A 122 -1.61 -18.28 -1.93
CA ILE A 122 -1.59 -18.66 -0.53
C ILE A 122 -0.39 -17.99 0.14
N PHE A 123 -0.61 -17.42 1.32
CA PHE A 123 0.41 -16.89 2.21
C PHE A 123 0.21 -17.43 3.61
N LYS A 124 1.26 -17.46 4.44
CA LYS A 124 1.10 -17.80 5.86
C LYS A 124 0.37 -16.67 6.58
N ASP A 125 -0.51 -17.00 7.51
CA ASP A 125 -1.24 -16.00 8.31
C ASP A 125 -0.38 -15.51 9.50
N PRO A 126 0.13 -14.27 9.48
CA PRO A 126 0.98 -13.75 10.56
C PRO A 126 0.19 -13.42 11.84
N PHE A 127 -1.14 -13.36 11.77
CA PHE A 127 -2.01 -13.02 12.90
C PHE A 127 -2.38 -14.27 13.70
N ARG A 128 -2.66 -15.38 13.00
CA ARG A 128 -3.03 -16.66 13.62
C ARG A 128 -1.83 -17.58 13.84
N GLY A 129 -0.76 -17.43 13.06
CA GLY A 129 0.41 -18.30 13.13
C GLY A 129 0.11 -19.76 12.74
N GLY A 130 1.06 -20.65 13.03
CA GLY A 130 0.94 -22.08 12.76
C GLY A 130 0.72 -22.39 11.27
N ASN A 131 -0.18 -23.33 10.98
CA ASN A 131 -0.52 -23.76 9.62
C ASN A 131 -1.68 -22.95 9.00
N ASN A 132 -2.11 -21.85 9.63
CA ASN A 132 -3.19 -21.01 9.11
C ASN A 132 -2.68 -20.16 7.94
N ILE A 133 -3.59 -19.81 7.03
CA ILE A 133 -3.23 -19.19 5.75
C ILE A 133 -4.12 -18.00 5.40
N LEU A 134 -3.52 -17.05 4.68
CA LEU A 134 -4.22 -16.02 3.92
C LEU A 134 -4.36 -16.50 2.48
N VAL A 135 -5.50 -16.21 1.85
CA VAL A 135 -5.83 -16.66 0.50
C VAL A 135 -6.30 -15.47 -0.33
N ILE A 136 -5.45 -14.98 -1.22
CA ILE A 136 -5.87 -13.97 -2.20
C ILE A 136 -6.80 -14.65 -3.20
N CYS A 137 -7.96 -14.06 -3.41
CA CYS A 137 -8.99 -14.52 -4.33
C CYS A 137 -9.29 -13.46 -5.39
N ASP A 138 -9.72 -13.92 -6.56
CA ASP A 138 -10.45 -13.09 -7.51
C ASP A 138 -11.93 -13.50 -7.58
N SER A 139 -12.74 -12.62 -8.17
CA SER A 139 -14.20 -12.66 -8.03
C SER A 139 -14.91 -12.85 -9.37
N TYR A 140 -15.95 -13.68 -9.36
CA TYR A 140 -16.72 -14.06 -10.54
C TYR A 140 -18.21 -14.09 -10.23
N THR A 141 -19.04 -13.92 -11.26
CA THR A 141 -20.46 -14.26 -11.20
C THR A 141 -20.64 -15.77 -10.99
N PRO A 142 -21.83 -16.23 -10.58
CA PRO A 142 -22.15 -17.67 -10.51
C PRO A 142 -22.04 -18.37 -11.87
N SER A 143 -22.18 -17.64 -12.98
CA SER A 143 -21.98 -18.16 -14.33
C SER A 143 -20.51 -18.32 -14.75
N GLY A 144 -19.56 -17.87 -13.90
CA GLY A 144 -18.13 -17.98 -14.16
C GLY A 144 -17.51 -16.79 -14.91
N GLU A 145 -18.22 -15.68 -15.04
CA GLU A 145 -17.70 -14.46 -15.68
C GLU A 145 -16.99 -13.56 -14.66
N PRO A 146 -15.83 -12.96 -14.99
CA PRO A 146 -15.15 -12.04 -14.08
C PRO A 146 -16.01 -10.80 -13.85
N ILE A 147 -16.23 -10.43 -12.58
CA ILE A 147 -16.99 -9.21 -12.27
C ILE A 147 -16.20 -7.94 -12.65
N PRO A 148 -16.83 -6.76 -12.81
CA PRO A 148 -16.14 -5.56 -13.28
C PRO A 148 -14.93 -5.10 -12.45
N THR A 149 -14.93 -5.37 -11.14
CA THR A 149 -13.79 -5.06 -10.25
C THR A 149 -12.71 -6.15 -10.22
N ASN A 150 -12.90 -7.29 -10.88
CA ASN A 150 -11.85 -8.30 -11.04
C ASN A 150 -10.85 -7.86 -12.12
N LYS A 151 -9.87 -7.03 -11.73
CA LYS A 151 -8.79 -6.60 -12.60
C LYS A 151 -7.69 -7.65 -12.78
N ARG A 152 -7.60 -8.60 -11.83
CA ARG A 152 -6.66 -9.72 -11.86
C ARG A 152 -6.86 -10.58 -13.10
N TYR A 153 -8.11 -10.85 -13.50
CA TYR A 153 -8.41 -11.68 -14.67
C TYR A 153 -7.76 -11.14 -15.95
N ARG A 154 -7.93 -9.84 -16.26
CA ARG A 154 -7.32 -9.23 -17.46
C ARG A 154 -5.80 -9.18 -17.35
N ALA A 155 -5.27 -8.88 -16.17
CA ALA A 155 -3.83 -8.92 -15.94
C ALA A 155 -3.25 -10.31 -16.18
N ALA A 156 -3.91 -11.36 -15.70
CA ALA A 156 -3.52 -12.75 -15.92
C ALA A 156 -3.52 -13.11 -17.41
N GLN A 157 -4.51 -12.66 -18.19
CA GLN A 157 -4.51 -12.86 -19.65
C GLN A 157 -3.30 -12.25 -20.34
N ILE A 158 -2.96 -10.99 -20.01
CA ILE A 158 -1.81 -10.29 -20.61
C ILE A 158 -0.49 -10.94 -20.18
N LEU A 159 -0.35 -11.23 -18.89
CA LEU A 159 0.89 -11.76 -18.31
C LEU A 159 1.11 -13.24 -18.63
N SER A 160 0.08 -13.94 -19.13
CA SER A 160 0.18 -15.31 -19.65
C SER A 160 0.42 -15.36 -21.17
N ASP A 161 0.53 -14.22 -21.86
CA ASP A 161 0.94 -14.20 -23.27
C ASP A 161 2.39 -14.69 -23.38
N GLN A 162 2.65 -15.58 -24.34
CA GLN A 162 3.97 -16.21 -24.49
C GLN A 162 5.10 -15.17 -24.67
N LYS A 163 4.85 -14.06 -25.39
CA LYS A 163 5.86 -13.01 -25.56
C LYS A 163 6.21 -12.33 -24.24
N VAL A 164 5.25 -12.20 -23.34
CA VAL A 164 5.45 -11.63 -22.01
C VAL A 164 6.17 -12.63 -21.11
N ILE A 165 5.77 -13.90 -21.14
CA ILE A 165 6.45 -14.98 -20.39
C ILE A 165 7.94 -15.07 -20.77
N ASP A 166 8.25 -15.04 -22.07
CA ASP A 166 9.63 -15.13 -22.58
C ASP A 166 10.51 -13.96 -22.12
N GLU A 167 9.91 -12.79 -21.90
CA GLU A 167 10.57 -11.58 -21.41
C GLU A 167 10.66 -11.51 -19.88
N ILE A 168 10.03 -12.40 -19.11
CA ILE A 168 10.15 -12.51 -17.64
C ILE A 168 10.11 -11.12 -16.95
N PRO A 169 8.97 -10.40 -17.03
CA PRO A 169 8.84 -9.06 -16.46
C PRO A 169 8.96 -9.12 -14.94
N TRP A 170 9.87 -8.30 -14.41
CA TRP A 170 10.07 -8.10 -12.97
C TRP A 170 9.53 -6.76 -12.54
N TYR A 171 8.87 -6.75 -11.39
CA TYR A 171 8.31 -5.57 -10.76
C TYR A 171 8.85 -5.40 -9.35
N GLY A 172 9.28 -4.20 -9.01
CA GLY A 172 9.55 -3.76 -7.63
C GLY A 172 8.67 -2.54 -7.33
N ILE A 173 7.71 -2.68 -6.43
CA ILE A 173 6.67 -1.67 -6.20
C ILE A 173 6.89 -1.02 -4.83
N GLU A 174 6.95 0.31 -4.82
CA GLU A 174 7.20 1.17 -3.65
C GLU A 174 5.87 1.73 -3.15
N GLN A 175 5.22 1.07 -2.19
CA GLN A 175 3.93 1.51 -1.66
C GLN A 175 4.12 2.56 -0.57
N GLU A 176 3.82 3.82 -0.87
CA GLU A 176 3.70 4.86 0.14
C GLU A 176 2.29 4.86 0.76
N TYR A 177 2.18 5.23 2.03
CA TYR A 177 0.92 5.33 2.76
C TYR A 177 1.02 6.35 3.90
N THR A 178 -0.13 6.83 4.38
CA THR A 178 -0.18 7.75 5.52
C THR A 178 -1.03 7.18 6.64
N LEU A 179 -0.51 7.24 7.86
CA LEU A 179 -1.21 6.83 9.08
C LEU A 179 -2.01 8.00 9.64
N LEU A 180 -3.29 7.76 9.93
CA LEU A 180 -4.23 8.78 10.42
C LEU A 180 -4.79 8.39 11.80
N GLN A 181 -5.01 9.39 12.64
CA GLN A 181 -5.69 9.26 13.91
C GLN A 181 -7.18 8.95 13.68
N THR A 182 -7.68 7.86 14.25
CA THR A 182 -9.03 7.33 13.99
C THR A 182 -10.16 8.32 14.21
N ASN A 183 -10.12 9.10 15.30
CA ASN A 183 -11.24 9.95 15.69
C ASN A 183 -11.35 11.26 14.88
N VAL A 184 -10.21 11.76 14.38
CA VAL A 184 -10.13 13.08 13.73
C VAL A 184 -9.72 12.99 12.27
N LYS A 185 -9.34 11.80 11.80
CA LYS A 185 -8.79 11.54 10.45
C LYS A 185 -7.65 12.51 10.08
N TRP A 186 -6.82 12.83 11.08
CA TRP A 186 -5.67 13.73 10.96
C TRP A 186 -4.37 12.92 11.07
N PRO A 187 -3.26 13.28 10.41
CA PRO A 187 -2.10 12.40 10.37
C PRO A 187 -1.51 12.10 11.75
N LEU A 188 -0.97 10.89 11.90
CA LEU A 188 -0.38 10.42 13.15
C LEU A 188 0.84 11.28 13.50
N GLY A 189 0.91 11.75 14.75
CA GLY A 189 1.96 12.66 15.23
C GLY A 189 1.68 14.15 15.00
N TRP A 190 0.61 14.50 14.28
CA TRP A 190 0.24 15.89 14.07
C TRP A 190 -0.59 16.43 15.24
N PRO A 191 -0.40 17.71 15.63
CA PRO A 191 -1.28 18.36 16.60
C PRO A 191 -2.69 18.49 16.01
N VAL A 192 -3.70 18.10 16.79
CA VAL A 192 -5.10 18.20 16.36
C VAL A 192 -5.45 19.66 16.02
N GLY A 193 -5.94 19.91 14.81
CA GLY A 193 -6.25 21.26 14.32
C GLY A 193 -5.03 22.11 13.96
N GLY A 194 -3.84 21.51 13.89
CA GLY A 194 -2.61 22.21 13.53
C GLY A 194 -1.67 21.36 12.67
N TYR A 195 -0.48 21.93 12.45
CA TYR A 195 0.59 21.34 11.65
C TYR A 195 1.84 21.13 12.51
N PRO A 196 2.65 20.10 12.25
CA PRO A 196 3.98 19.98 12.83
C PRO A 196 4.93 21.02 12.18
N GLY A 197 6.23 20.97 12.54
CA GLY A 197 7.24 21.76 11.83
C GLY A 197 7.31 21.40 10.33
N PRO A 198 7.93 22.24 9.49
CA PRO A 198 8.02 22.00 8.05
C PRO A 198 8.74 20.69 7.72
N GLN A 199 8.50 20.16 6.51
CA GLN A 199 9.15 18.96 5.99
C GLN A 199 10.69 19.10 5.98
N GLY A 200 11.39 17.98 6.15
CA GLY A 200 12.85 17.95 6.23
C GLY A 200 13.39 16.96 7.28
N PRO A 201 13.02 17.08 8.56
CA PRO A 201 13.57 16.25 9.62
C PRO A 201 12.92 14.86 9.75
N TYR A 202 11.97 14.50 8.88
CA TYR A 202 11.12 13.31 9.01
C TYR A 202 11.60 12.11 8.17
N TYR A 203 12.05 12.36 6.94
CA TYR A 203 12.51 11.32 6.02
C TYR A 203 13.64 10.50 6.65
N CYS A 204 13.46 9.18 6.74
CA CYS A 204 14.40 8.24 7.35
C CYS A 204 14.86 8.60 8.79
N ALA A 205 14.05 9.38 9.53
CA ALA A 205 14.47 9.91 10.82
C ALA A 205 14.30 8.92 11.98
N VAL A 206 15.05 9.16 13.06
CA VAL A 206 14.91 8.46 14.35
C VAL A 206 14.65 9.52 15.43
N GLY A 207 13.69 9.24 16.32
CA GLY A 207 13.31 10.13 17.42
C GLY A 207 11.79 10.25 17.56
N ALA A 208 11.31 10.38 18.80
CA ALA A 208 9.89 10.47 19.12
C ALA A 208 9.21 11.74 18.59
N ASP A 209 9.98 12.77 18.26
CA ASP A 209 9.56 14.04 17.68
C ASP A 209 9.52 14.02 16.14
N LYS A 210 9.92 12.92 15.50
CA LYS A 210 10.11 12.83 14.04
C LYS A 210 9.47 11.60 13.41
N SER A 211 9.56 10.44 14.07
CA SER A 211 9.17 9.15 13.51
C SER A 211 7.93 8.61 14.22
N PHE A 212 6.77 8.80 13.60
CA PHE A 212 5.46 8.45 14.15
C PHE A 212 4.92 7.18 13.50
N GLY A 213 4.60 6.14 14.28
CA GLY A 213 4.04 4.87 13.76
C GLY A 213 5.07 3.84 13.30
N ARG A 214 6.31 3.91 13.81
CA ARG A 214 7.37 2.93 13.50
C ARG A 214 7.01 1.51 13.93
N ASP A 215 6.31 1.38 15.04
CA ASP A 215 5.78 0.10 15.53
C ASP A 215 4.90 -0.60 14.49
N ILE A 216 4.02 0.14 13.80
CA ILE A 216 3.20 -0.37 12.69
C ILE A 216 4.08 -0.80 11.52
N SER A 217 5.03 0.04 11.10
CA SER A 217 5.96 -0.27 9.99
C SER A 217 6.81 -1.51 10.29
N ASP A 218 7.45 -1.60 11.45
CA ASP A 218 8.31 -2.72 11.82
C ASP A 218 7.51 -4.03 12.03
N ALA A 219 6.29 -3.94 12.58
CA ALA A 219 5.40 -5.10 12.71
C ALA A 219 4.93 -5.60 11.34
N HIS A 220 4.55 -4.68 10.44
CA HIS A 220 4.16 -5.00 9.07
C HIS A 220 5.30 -5.66 8.29
N TYR A 221 6.52 -5.15 8.43
CA TYR A 221 7.69 -5.73 7.78
C TYR A 221 7.89 -7.19 8.20
N LYS A 222 7.88 -7.47 9.50
CA LYS A 222 8.01 -8.84 10.02
C LYS A 222 6.84 -9.74 9.60
N ALA A 223 5.61 -9.21 9.61
CA ALA A 223 4.42 -9.96 9.21
C ALA A 223 4.47 -10.35 7.72
N CYS A 224 4.91 -9.44 6.85
CA CYS A 224 5.12 -9.71 5.43
C CYS A 224 6.21 -10.78 5.20
N LEU A 225 7.35 -10.67 5.89
CA LEU A 225 8.43 -11.68 5.84
C LEU A 225 7.93 -13.05 6.29
N TYR A 226 7.17 -13.11 7.39
CA TYR A 226 6.57 -14.35 7.88
C TYR A 226 5.58 -14.95 6.88
N ALA A 227 4.74 -14.11 6.28
CA ALA A 227 3.73 -14.51 5.31
C ALA A 227 4.34 -15.09 4.02
N GLY A 228 5.60 -14.78 3.73
CA GLY A 228 6.28 -15.15 2.49
C GLY A 228 6.15 -14.11 1.38
N ILE A 229 5.76 -12.88 1.72
CA ILE A 229 5.74 -11.76 0.78
C ILE A 229 7.18 -11.33 0.51
N ASN A 230 7.52 -11.10 -0.76
CA ASN A 230 8.83 -10.57 -1.20
C ASN A 230 9.03 -9.09 -0.83
N ILE A 231 8.83 -8.73 0.43
CA ILE A 231 9.13 -7.38 0.93
C ILE A 231 10.64 -7.16 0.96
N SER A 232 11.10 -6.06 0.38
CA SER A 232 12.52 -5.75 0.20
C SER A 232 13.03 -4.60 1.06
N GLY A 233 12.13 -3.82 1.67
CA GLY A 233 12.51 -2.74 2.56
C GLY A 233 11.33 -1.91 3.08
N THR A 234 11.66 -0.93 3.93
CA THR A 234 10.75 0.10 4.42
C THR A 234 11.54 1.34 4.84
N ASN A 235 10.91 2.51 4.77
CA ASN A 235 11.46 3.77 5.27
C ASN A 235 10.35 4.71 5.75
N GLY A 236 10.71 5.64 6.65
CA GLY A 236 9.85 6.78 6.98
C GLY A 236 9.92 7.80 5.84
N GLU A 237 8.77 8.29 5.40
CA GLU A 237 8.67 9.20 4.27
C GLU A 237 8.80 10.68 4.65
N VAL A 238 8.78 11.56 3.65
CA VAL A 238 9.00 13.00 3.81
C VAL A 238 7.95 13.66 4.70
N MET A 239 6.67 13.29 4.59
CA MET A 239 5.60 13.82 5.43
C MET A 239 5.56 13.07 6.78
N PRO A 240 5.46 13.76 7.93
CA PRO A 240 5.38 13.10 9.23
C PRO A 240 4.11 12.24 9.32
N GLY A 241 4.28 10.96 9.69
CA GLY A 241 3.21 9.96 9.70
C GLY A 241 3.00 9.24 8.35
N GLN A 242 3.77 9.60 7.32
CA GLN A 242 3.88 8.89 6.05
C GLN A 242 5.03 7.88 6.11
N TRP A 243 4.82 6.74 5.45
CA TRP A 243 5.77 5.64 5.39
C TRP A 243 5.73 4.99 4.02
N GLU A 244 6.76 4.21 3.71
CA GLU A 244 6.86 3.40 2.51
C GLU A 244 7.29 1.98 2.86
N TYR A 245 6.80 1.00 2.09
CA TYR A 245 7.41 -0.32 2.02
C TYR A 245 7.56 -0.75 0.55
N GLN A 246 8.59 -1.54 0.27
CA GLN A 246 8.88 -2.02 -1.08
C GLN A 246 8.62 -3.51 -1.20
N VAL A 247 7.97 -3.94 -2.28
CA VAL A 247 7.73 -5.36 -2.59
C VAL A 247 8.34 -5.68 -3.95
N GLY A 248 9.20 -6.69 -3.97
CA GLY A 248 9.82 -7.23 -5.17
C GLY A 248 11.36 -7.32 -5.07
N PRO A 249 12.02 -7.82 -6.13
CA PRO A 249 11.42 -8.11 -7.44
C PRO A 249 10.48 -9.33 -7.41
N SER A 250 9.27 -9.18 -7.97
CA SER A 250 8.30 -10.27 -8.20
C SER A 250 7.97 -10.37 -9.69
N VAL A 251 7.66 -11.58 -10.15
CA VAL A 251 7.46 -11.88 -11.58
C VAL A 251 5.99 -11.85 -11.94
N GLY A 252 5.64 -11.11 -13.00
CA GLY A 252 4.30 -11.16 -13.58
C GLY A 252 3.17 -10.95 -12.57
N ILE A 253 2.21 -11.88 -12.53
CA ILE A 253 0.97 -11.75 -11.75
C ILE A 253 1.22 -11.74 -10.24
N GLU A 254 2.31 -12.36 -9.79
CA GLU A 254 2.70 -12.46 -8.38
C GLU A 254 2.91 -11.07 -7.76
N ALA A 255 3.40 -10.09 -8.54
CA ALA A 255 3.59 -8.73 -8.04
C ALA A 255 2.28 -8.10 -7.54
N GLY A 256 1.18 -8.36 -8.25
CA GLY A 256 -0.16 -7.91 -7.84
C GLY A 256 -0.67 -8.66 -6.61
N ASP A 257 -0.52 -9.99 -6.60
CA ASP A 257 -0.93 -10.84 -5.48
C ASP A 257 -0.20 -10.44 -4.17
N HIS A 258 1.10 -10.16 -4.25
CA HIS A 258 1.93 -9.74 -3.12
C HIS A 258 1.55 -8.36 -2.58
N ILE A 259 1.33 -7.36 -3.45
CA ILE A 259 0.93 -6.00 -3.01
C ILE A 259 -0.45 -6.01 -2.35
N TRP A 260 -1.42 -6.74 -2.90
CA TRP A 260 -2.75 -6.81 -2.27
C TRP A 260 -2.69 -7.53 -0.92
N CYS A 261 -1.91 -8.60 -0.80
CA CYS A 261 -1.72 -9.26 0.49
C CYS A 261 -0.97 -8.38 1.50
N SER A 262 0.04 -7.63 1.08
CA SER A 262 0.78 -6.72 1.97
C SER A 262 -0.10 -5.56 2.44
N ARG A 263 -0.97 -5.02 1.58
CA ARG A 263 -1.98 -4.00 1.95
C ARG A 263 -2.95 -4.55 2.99
N TYR A 264 -3.47 -5.76 2.81
CA TYR A 264 -4.33 -6.42 3.79
C TYR A 264 -3.65 -6.57 5.15
N ILE A 265 -2.40 -7.05 5.17
CA ILE A 265 -1.64 -7.20 6.42
C ILE A 265 -1.43 -5.83 7.09
N LEU A 266 -1.10 -4.79 6.32
CA LEU A 266 -0.93 -3.44 6.85
C LEU A 266 -2.22 -2.93 7.50
N GLU A 267 -3.35 -3.04 6.80
CA GLU A 267 -4.64 -2.55 7.30
C GLU A 267 -5.08 -3.30 8.57
N ARG A 268 -4.88 -4.62 8.63
CA ARG A 268 -5.12 -5.44 9.84
C ARG A 268 -4.21 -5.08 11.01
N ILE A 269 -2.96 -4.67 10.75
CA ILE A 269 -2.06 -4.17 11.82
C ILE A 269 -2.53 -2.80 12.30
N THR A 270 -2.92 -1.90 11.39
CA THR A 270 -3.47 -0.59 11.77
C THR A 270 -4.78 -0.71 12.56
N GLU A 271 -5.61 -1.69 12.23
CA GLU A 271 -6.81 -2.07 13.01
C GLU A 271 -6.46 -2.40 14.46
N GLN A 272 -5.45 -3.26 14.69
CA GLN A 272 -4.98 -3.60 16.03
C GLN A 272 -4.36 -2.40 16.78
N ALA A 273 -3.70 -1.51 16.04
CA ALA A 273 -3.11 -0.29 16.60
C ALA A 273 -4.14 0.82 16.88
N GLY A 274 -5.38 0.69 16.36
CA GLY A 274 -6.39 1.74 16.44
C GLY A 274 -6.05 2.98 15.62
N VAL A 275 -5.37 2.78 14.49
CA VAL A 275 -4.94 3.80 13.53
C VAL A 275 -5.63 3.55 12.19
N VAL A 276 -5.94 4.61 11.45
CA VAL A 276 -6.53 4.50 10.10
C VAL A 276 -5.43 4.55 9.05
N LEU A 277 -5.44 3.58 8.14
CA LEU A 277 -4.59 3.58 6.95
C LEU A 277 -5.21 4.45 5.86
N SER A 278 -4.42 5.31 5.22
CA SER A 278 -4.80 6.01 4.00
C SER A 278 -3.83 5.69 2.86
N LEU A 279 -4.40 5.30 1.72
CA LEU A 279 -3.72 5.19 0.42
C LEU A 279 -4.10 6.35 -0.51
N ASP A 280 -4.69 7.45 0.01
CA ASP A 280 -5.00 8.61 -0.81
C ASP A 280 -3.71 9.24 -1.37
N PRO A 281 -3.62 9.55 -2.67
CA PRO A 281 -2.42 10.14 -3.26
C PRO A 281 -2.04 11.52 -2.72
N LYS A 282 -2.99 12.24 -2.10
CA LYS A 282 -2.77 13.55 -1.52
C LYS A 282 -3.63 13.69 -0.26
N PRO A 283 -3.22 13.07 0.86
CA PRO A 283 -4.05 12.99 2.07
C PRO A 283 -4.19 14.35 2.78
N ILE A 284 -3.22 15.25 2.61
CA ILE A 284 -3.23 16.61 3.13
C ILE A 284 -2.89 17.58 2.00
N GLU A 285 -3.71 18.62 1.84
CA GLU A 285 -3.48 19.69 0.87
C GLU A 285 -2.31 20.61 1.26
N GLY A 286 -1.79 21.35 0.29
CA GLY A 286 -0.71 22.31 0.50
C GLY A 286 0.69 21.71 0.37
N ASP A 287 1.64 22.26 1.12
CA ASP A 287 3.10 22.05 1.01
C ASP A 287 3.57 20.76 1.71
N TRP A 288 2.80 19.70 1.57
CA TRP A 288 3.09 18.36 2.10
C TRP A 288 3.21 17.38 0.95
N ASN A 289 4.12 16.40 1.05
CA ASN A 289 4.26 15.39 0.02
C ASN A 289 2.95 14.61 -0.18
N GLY A 290 2.70 14.17 -1.41
CA GLY A 290 1.66 13.18 -1.68
C GLY A 290 2.22 11.76 -1.52
N ALA A 291 1.35 10.76 -1.67
CA ALA A 291 1.70 9.35 -1.57
C ALA A 291 1.70 8.67 -2.95
N GLY A 292 2.87 8.20 -3.40
CA GLY A 292 3.07 7.46 -4.65
C GLY A 292 2.93 5.95 -4.53
N CYS A 293 2.97 5.26 -5.68
CA CYS A 293 3.24 3.83 -5.75
C CYS A 293 4.24 3.52 -6.87
N HIS A 294 5.48 4.00 -6.73
CA HIS A 294 6.45 3.91 -7.82
C HIS A 294 6.68 2.44 -8.22
N THR A 295 6.74 2.19 -9.51
CA THR A 295 6.85 0.83 -10.04
C THR A 295 8.15 0.70 -10.83
N ASN A 296 9.12 0.05 -10.21
CA ASN A 296 10.35 -0.40 -10.86
C ASN A 296 10.03 -1.57 -11.80
N TYR A 297 10.49 -1.51 -13.04
CA TYR A 297 10.14 -2.45 -14.09
C TYR A 297 11.35 -2.83 -14.94
N SER A 298 11.51 -4.13 -15.21
CA SER A 298 12.47 -4.63 -16.20
C SER A 298 11.97 -5.90 -16.86
N THR A 299 12.38 -6.12 -18.10
CA THR A 299 12.30 -7.43 -18.75
C THR A 299 13.67 -8.12 -18.75
N LYS A 300 13.72 -9.39 -19.13
CA LYS A 300 14.95 -10.15 -19.32
C LYS A 300 15.91 -9.41 -20.25
N SER A 301 15.42 -8.94 -21.39
CA SER A 301 16.22 -8.18 -22.36
C SER A 301 16.76 -6.86 -21.79
N MET A 302 16.03 -6.18 -20.89
CA MET A 302 16.53 -4.97 -20.22
C MET A 302 17.67 -5.25 -19.23
N ARG A 303 17.72 -6.46 -18.67
CA ARG A 303 18.73 -6.89 -17.68
C ARG A 303 19.98 -7.49 -18.31
N GLU A 304 19.94 -7.80 -19.61
CA GLU A 304 21.04 -8.36 -20.39
C GLU A 304 21.94 -7.29 -21.02
N GLU A 305 23.04 -7.70 -21.64
CA GLU A 305 23.99 -6.78 -22.27
C GLU A 305 23.34 -5.98 -23.40
N GLY A 306 23.52 -4.65 -23.40
CA GLY A 306 22.82 -3.75 -24.30
C GLY A 306 21.38 -3.41 -23.88
N GLY A 307 20.93 -3.86 -22.72
CA GLY A 307 19.56 -3.67 -22.22
C GLY A 307 19.12 -2.21 -22.03
N TYR A 308 20.06 -1.25 -21.96
CA TYR A 308 19.73 0.17 -21.88
C TYR A 308 18.99 0.69 -23.12
N GLU A 309 19.26 0.16 -24.31
CA GLU A 309 18.50 0.53 -25.51
C GLU A 309 17.08 -0.01 -25.47
N VAL A 310 16.89 -1.21 -24.88
CA VAL A 310 15.56 -1.78 -24.62
C VAL A 310 14.79 -0.91 -23.61
N ILE A 311 15.46 -0.40 -22.58
CA ILE A 311 14.88 0.54 -21.61
C ILE A 311 14.42 1.83 -22.31
N LYS A 312 15.27 2.44 -23.15
CA LYS A 312 14.90 3.65 -23.91
C LYS A 312 13.68 3.42 -24.81
N LYS A 313 13.64 2.28 -25.51
CA LYS A 313 12.48 1.91 -26.33
C LYS A 313 11.21 1.75 -25.49
N ALA A 314 11.30 1.14 -24.32
CA ALA A 314 10.17 1.04 -23.40
C ALA A 314 9.68 2.41 -22.92
N ILE A 315 10.60 3.33 -22.60
CA ILE A 315 10.27 4.72 -22.22
C ILE A 315 9.54 5.44 -23.35
N LEU A 316 9.99 5.26 -24.60
CA LEU A 316 9.32 5.82 -25.77
C LEU A 316 7.88 5.28 -25.91
N ASN A 317 7.68 3.97 -25.78
CA ASN A 317 6.34 3.40 -25.85
C ASN A 317 5.43 3.93 -24.72
N LEU A 318 5.97 4.09 -23.51
CA LEU A 318 5.24 4.65 -22.37
C LEU A 318 4.87 6.12 -22.55
N SER A 319 5.65 6.90 -23.31
CA SER A 319 5.32 8.29 -23.61
C SER A 319 4.14 8.39 -24.56
N LEU A 320 4.07 7.49 -25.55
CA LEU A 320 2.99 7.44 -26.54
C LEU A 320 1.65 7.03 -25.92
N ARG A 321 1.68 6.23 -24.85
CA ARG A 321 0.49 5.81 -24.09
C ARG A 321 0.38 6.51 -22.73
N HIS A 322 0.95 7.71 -22.59
CA HIS A 322 1.00 8.40 -21.30
C HIS A 322 -0.39 8.58 -20.68
N MET A 323 -1.36 9.09 -21.43
CA MET A 323 -2.72 9.35 -20.93
C MET A 323 -3.52 8.07 -20.66
N ASP A 324 -3.32 7.02 -21.47
CA ASP A 324 -3.91 5.70 -21.20
C ASP A 324 -3.48 5.20 -19.83
N HIS A 325 -2.17 5.27 -19.53
CA HIS A 325 -1.63 4.88 -18.23
C HIS A 325 -2.15 5.78 -17.11
N ILE A 326 -2.10 7.11 -17.28
CA ILE A 326 -2.59 8.06 -16.25
C ILE A 326 -4.04 7.79 -15.86
N SER A 327 -4.91 7.47 -16.83
CA SER A 327 -6.33 7.16 -16.58
C SER A 327 -6.54 5.93 -15.68
N ALA A 328 -5.53 5.07 -15.58
CA ALA A 328 -5.56 3.81 -14.84
C ALA A 328 -4.65 3.82 -13.59
N TYR A 329 -3.95 4.92 -13.32
CA TYR A 329 -2.88 5.01 -12.32
C TYR A 329 -3.35 5.53 -10.95
N GLY A 330 -4.63 5.32 -10.63
CA GLY A 330 -5.26 5.68 -9.37
C GLY A 330 -6.04 6.99 -9.42
N GLU A 331 -7.20 7.02 -8.77
CA GLU A 331 -8.08 8.19 -8.70
C GLU A 331 -7.50 9.26 -7.77
N GLY A 332 -7.69 10.55 -8.09
CA GLY A 332 -7.19 11.67 -7.29
C GLY A 332 -5.73 12.04 -7.54
N ASN A 333 -5.08 11.37 -8.50
CA ASN A 333 -3.65 11.53 -8.80
C ASN A 333 -3.31 12.92 -9.35
N GLU A 334 -4.29 13.66 -9.90
CA GLU A 334 -4.15 15.05 -10.32
C GLU A 334 -3.80 16.00 -9.16
N ARG A 335 -4.19 15.65 -7.92
CA ARG A 335 -3.80 16.40 -6.71
C ARG A 335 -2.34 16.18 -6.32
N ARG A 336 -1.74 15.07 -6.77
CA ARG A 336 -0.37 14.67 -6.47
C ARG A 336 0.61 15.10 -7.57
N LEU A 337 0.33 14.70 -8.82
CA LEU A 337 1.18 14.92 -10.00
C LEU A 337 1.09 16.36 -10.52
N THR A 338 1.65 17.30 -9.76
CA THR A 338 1.56 18.74 -10.02
C THR A 338 2.83 19.34 -10.62
N GLY A 339 3.93 18.57 -10.67
CA GLY A 339 5.27 19.08 -11.01
C GLY A 339 6.07 19.57 -9.78
N LYS A 340 5.47 19.51 -8.58
CA LYS A 340 6.10 19.84 -7.30
C LYS A 340 6.29 18.57 -6.47
N HIS A 341 7.01 18.66 -5.35
CA HIS A 341 7.16 17.58 -4.38
C HIS A 341 7.64 16.26 -5.01
N GLU A 342 8.70 16.32 -5.82
CA GLU A 342 9.31 15.14 -6.45
C GLU A 342 8.38 14.36 -7.41
N THR A 343 7.44 15.07 -8.05
CA THR A 343 6.56 14.53 -9.10
C THR A 343 6.64 15.32 -10.39
N ALA A 344 6.31 14.69 -11.52
CA ALA A 344 6.05 15.37 -12.80
C ALA A 344 4.62 15.92 -12.85
N ASN A 345 4.34 16.84 -13.78
CA ASN A 345 2.96 17.28 -14.06
C ASN A 345 2.19 16.16 -14.79
N ILE A 346 0.94 15.91 -14.37
CA ILE A 346 0.07 14.84 -14.88
C ILE A 346 -0.16 14.85 -16.39
N ASN A 347 -0.07 16.02 -17.03
CA ASN A 347 -0.33 16.17 -18.47
C ASN A 347 0.94 16.06 -19.33
N THR A 348 2.12 15.99 -18.71
CA THR A 348 3.39 16.00 -19.43
C THR A 348 4.20 14.76 -19.12
N PHE A 349 4.56 14.01 -20.15
CA PHE A 349 5.51 12.93 -20.01
C PHE A 349 6.94 13.47 -20.03
N SER A 350 7.76 13.00 -19.10
CA SER A 350 9.19 13.29 -19.06
C SER A 350 9.97 12.11 -18.50
N TRP A 351 11.24 12.00 -18.85
CA TRP A 351 12.12 10.98 -18.28
C TRP A 351 13.51 11.56 -18.03
N GLY A 352 14.32 10.89 -17.21
CA GLY A 352 15.71 11.27 -17.02
C GLY A 352 16.49 10.38 -16.07
N VAL A 353 17.82 10.46 -16.17
CA VAL A 353 18.71 9.73 -15.27
C VAL A 353 18.83 10.45 -13.94
N ALA A 354 18.57 9.72 -12.86
CA ALA A 354 18.59 10.24 -11.49
C ALA A 354 17.73 11.49 -11.25
N ASN A 355 16.74 11.75 -12.12
CA ASN A 355 15.84 12.89 -12.00
C ASN A 355 14.55 12.46 -11.28
N ARG A 356 14.33 12.97 -10.06
CA ARG A 356 13.12 12.66 -9.29
C ARG A 356 11.87 13.41 -9.78
N GLY A 357 12.04 14.54 -10.47
CA GLY A 357 10.93 15.37 -10.95
C GLY A 357 10.35 14.94 -12.31
N CYS A 358 10.74 13.77 -12.82
CA CYS A 358 10.27 13.26 -14.11
C CYS A 358 9.25 12.12 -13.94
N SER A 359 8.58 11.76 -15.03
CA SER A 359 7.58 10.67 -15.04
C SER A 359 8.25 9.31 -14.94
N ILE A 360 9.30 9.07 -15.73
CA ILE A 360 10.08 7.83 -15.71
C ILE A 360 11.53 8.13 -15.34
N ARG A 361 12.01 7.56 -14.24
CA ARG A 361 13.39 7.70 -13.79
C ARG A 361 14.20 6.47 -14.18
N VAL A 362 15.46 6.69 -14.58
CA VAL A 362 16.46 5.62 -14.70
C VAL A 362 17.57 5.87 -13.67
N GLY A 363 17.96 4.82 -12.95
CA GLY A 363 19.02 4.89 -11.95
C GLY A 363 20.40 5.16 -12.57
N ARG A 364 21.30 5.83 -11.83
CA ARG A 364 22.69 6.03 -12.29
C ARG A 364 23.42 4.73 -12.53
N ASP A 365 23.16 3.71 -11.71
CA ASP A 365 23.80 2.40 -11.86
C ASP A 365 23.31 1.69 -13.12
N THR A 366 22.01 1.76 -13.44
CA THR A 366 21.45 1.25 -14.70
C THR A 366 22.10 1.91 -15.92
N GLU A 367 22.20 3.24 -15.93
CA GLU A 367 22.86 3.98 -17.02
C GLU A 367 24.33 3.57 -17.15
N LYS A 368 25.07 3.58 -16.03
CA LYS A 368 26.50 3.26 -16.01
C LYS A 368 26.79 1.83 -16.46
N GLN A 369 25.91 0.87 -16.14
CA GLN A 369 26.07 -0.53 -16.49
C GLN A 369 25.54 -0.87 -17.90
N GLY A 370 24.79 0.04 -18.53
CA GLY A 370 24.17 -0.20 -19.83
C GLY A 370 23.04 -1.24 -19.80
N LYS A 371 22.50 -1.56 -18.61
CA LYS A 371 21.42 -2.54 -18.38
C LYS A 371 20.85 -2.41 -16.97
N GLY A 372 19.61 -2.86 -16.77
CA GLY A 372 18.94 -2.81 -15.47
C GLY A 372 17.43 -2.64 -15.58
N TYR A 373 16.89 -1.60 -14.94
CA TYR A 373 15.46 -1.31 -14.85
C TYR A 373 15.15 0.18 -14.95
N LEU A 374 13.89 0.49 -15.26
CA LEU A 374 13.30 1.83 -15.17
C LEU A 374 12.35 1.92 -13.97
N GLU A 375 12.06 3.14 -13.50
CA GLU A 375 11.12 3.43 -12.41
C GLU A 375 10.00 4.31 -12.95
N ASP A 376 8.77 3.79 -13.01
CA ASP A 376 7.58 4.59 -13.32
C ASP A 376 7.05 5.25 -12.04
N ARG A 377 7.18 6.59 -11.97
CA ARG A 377 6.83 7.40 -10.78
C ARG A 377 5.39 7.92 -10.81
N ARG A 378 4.67 7.63 -11.89
CA ARG A 378 3.32 8.15 -12.13
C ARG A 378 2.20 7.44 -11.34
N PRO A 379 2.28 6.15 -10.95
CA PRO A 379 1.18 5.54 -10.20
C PRO A 379 0.99 6.19 -8.82
N ALA A 380 -0.26 6.42 -8.45
CA ALA A 380 -0.65 6.85 -7.11
C ALA A 380 -0.61 5.69 -6.10
N SER A 381 -0.49 6.02 -4.81
CA SER A 381 -0.55 5.04 -3.69
C SER A 381 -1.80 4.16 -3.69
N ASN A 382 -2.93 4.62 -4.21
CA ASN A 382 -4.17 3.85 -4.35
C ASN A 382 -4.29 3.05 -5.66
N MET A 383 -3.25 2.98 -6.50
CA MET A 383 -3.31 2.23 -7.76
C MET A 383 -3.64 0.74 -7.54
N ASP A 384 -4.31 0.10 -8.50
CA ASP A 384 -4.45 -1.35 -8.53
C ASP A 384 -3.20 -1.98 -9.19
N PRO A 385 -2.39 -2.76 -8.45
CA PRO A 385 -1.16 -3.34 -8.98
C PRO A 385 -1.40 -4.30 -10.14
N TYR A 386 -2.56 -4.97 -10.25
CA TYR A 386 -2.85 -5.80 -11.42
C TYR A 386 -2.95 -4.96 -12.69
N VAL A 387 -3.56 -3.78 -12.58
CA VAL A 387 -3.73 -2.86 -13.71
C VAL A 387 -2.38 -2.26 -14.12
N VAL A 388 -1.64 -1.70 -13.16
CA VAL A 388 -0.36 -1.04 -13.47
C VAL A 388 0.68 -2.02 -14.03
N THR A 389 0.84 -3.18 -13.41
CA THR A 389 1.86 -4.16 -13.86
C THR A 389 1.55 -4.72 -15.24
N SER A 390 0.28 -5.06 -15.52
CA SER A 390 -0.13 -5.57 -16.83
C SER A 390 -0.09 -4.51 -17.93
N LEU A 391 -0.45 -3.25 -17.64
CA LEU A 391 -0.30 -2.16 -18.62
C LEU A 391 1.16 -1.87 -18.96
N LEU A 392 2.08 -1.94 -17.99
CA LEU A 392 3.52 -1.84 -18.26
C LEU A 392 3.99 -2.94 -19.21
N ALA A 393 3.62 -4.20 -18.95
CA ALA A 393 3.96 -5.32 -19.84
C ALA A 393 3.32 -5.17 -21.23
N GLU A 394 2.02 -4.86 -21.29
CA GLU A 394 1.29 -4.69 -22.55
C GLU A 394 1.94 -3.61 -23.42
N THR A 395 2.16 -2.43 -22.87
CA THR A 395 2.71 -1.28 -23.61
C THR A 395 4.16 -1.49 -24.06
N THR A 396 4.96 -2.21 -23.27
CA THR A 396 6.41 -2.34 -23.54
C THR A 396 6.76 -3.61 -24.32
N ILE A 397 5.90 -4.63 -24.34
CA ILE A 397 6.17 -5.93 -24.99
C ILE A 397 5.20 -6.21 -26.14
N LEU A 398 3.90 -6.00 -25.93
CA LEU A 398 2.86 -6.45 -26.88
C LEU A 398 2.44 -5.35 -27.86
N TRP A 399 2.34 -4.12 -27.38
CA TRP A 399 1.91 -2.97 -28.17
C TRP A 399 3.02 -2.50 -29.11
N GLN A 400 2.62 -2.12 -30.32
CA GLN A 400 3.52 -1.59 -31.35
C GLN A 400 2.98 -0.23 -31.83
N PRO A 401 3.76 0.87 -31.69
CA PRO A 401 3.39 2.15 -32.27
C PRO A 401 3.44 2.11 -33.81
N SER A 402 2.79 3.09 -34.45
CA SER A 402 3.09 3.37 -35.87
C SER A 402 4.49 3.97 -36.01
N LEU A 403 5.16 3.72 -37.13
CA LEU A 403 6.49 4.27 -37.42
C LEU A 403 6.53 5.81 -37.32
N GLU A 404 5.45 6.47 -37.72
CA GLU A 404 5.32 7.94 -37.63
C GLU A 404 5.25 8.41 -36.17
N ALA A 405 4.47 7.73 -35.33
CA ALA A 405 4.36 8.05 -33.91
C ALA A 405 5.69 7.83 -33.18
N GLU A 406 6.38 6.73 -33.49
CA GLU A 406 7.69 6.41 -32.94
C GLU A 406 8.75 7.47 -33.31
N ALA A 407 8.88 7.81 -34.59
CA ALA A 407 9.84 8.80 -35.05
C ALA A 407 9.60 10.19 -34.43
N ARG A 408 8.33 10.57 -34.26
CA ARG A 408 7.95 11.83 -33.60
C ARG A 408 8.33 11.81 -32.12
N ALA A 409 7.98 10.76 -31.38
CA ALA A 409 8.27 10.65 -29.95
C ALA A 409 9.77 10.59 -29.66
N ALA A 410 10.54 9.86 -30.47
CA ALA A 410 12.00 9.81 -30.33
C ALA A 410 12.63 11.22 -30.41
N LYS A 411 12.16 12.04 -31.36
CA LYS A 411 12.61 13.43 -31.51
C LYS A 411 12.20 14.31 -30.33
N GLU A 412 10.97 14.19 -29.84
CA GLU A 412 10.46 14.96 -28.69
C GLU A 412 11.20 14.60 -27.39
N LEU A 413 11.53 13.32 -27.19
CA LEU A 413 12.22 12.82 -25.99
C LEU A 413 13.75 12.86 -26.08
N GLN A 414 14.31 13.34 -27.21
CA GLN A 414 15.75 13.34 -27.50
C GLN A 414 16.40 11.96 -27.35
N LEU A 415 15.65 10.90 -27.65
CA LEU A 415 16.14 9.53 -27.62
C LEU A 415 16.67 9.15 -29.01
N GLN A 416 17.89 8.61 -29.06
CA GLN A 416 18.33 7.82 -30.20
C GLN A 416 17.81 6.40 -29.97
N VAL A 417 16.69 6.04 -30.60
CA VAL A 417 16.06 4.71 -30.56
C VAL A 417 16.09 4.08 -31.93
#